data_AF-A0A3B9R3E7-F1
#
_entry.id   AF-A0A3B9R3E7-F1
#
_cell.length_a   1.000
_cell.length_b   1.000
_cell.length_c   1.000
_cell.angle_alpha   90.00
_cell.angle_beta   90.00
_cell.angle_gamma   90.00
#
_symmetry.space_group_name_H-M   'P 1'
#
loop_
_entity.id
_entity.type
_entity.pdbx_description
1 polymer ?
#
loop_
_entity_poly.entity_id
_entity_poly.type
_entity_poly.pdbx_seq_one_letter_code
_entity_poly.pdbx_strand_id
1 'polypeptide(L)'
;MQFGVSLFQFPEVTADSFVVSEIPEKLRLGHQMEFVCKQLLKASNAYNVLLHNLPIREEKRTIGEIDFIVQETATKQLIHIELTYKFYLIDTDIKEPIHQLVGPNRRDAFYAKLEKIKNNQFSLIHTPIGRSALLEKGIETENMTQQICYKAQLFQPYSCEALSIAPLNNNCIIGYWLRLAAFHTADFTPHTFYIPTKSEWVLQPTNTVAWRSHKEIIIAITERLENNSAPMVWMKKNNTLEKFFVVWW
;
A
#
# COMPACT_ATOMS: atom_id res chain seq x y z
N MET A 1 -17.15 11.80 8.28
CA MET A 1 -16.19 10.74 7.91
C MET A 1 -16.77 9.95 6.74
N GLN A 2 -16.20 10.09 5.54
CA GLN A 2 -16.85 9.65 4.30
C GLN A 2 -16.92 8.13 4.11
N PHE A 3 -16.14 7.37 4.88
CA PHE A 3 -16.09 5.91 4.82
C PHE A 3 -16.38 5.23 6.17
N GLY A 4 -16.83 6.00 7.17
CA GLY A 4 -17.09 5.49 8.53
C GLY A 4 -15.84 5.04 9.29
N VAL A 5 -14.65 5.52 8.89
CA VAL A 5 -13.37 5.23 9.55
C VAL A 5 -12.58 6.52 9.78
N SER A 6 -11.92 6.60 10.92
CA SER A 6 -11.02 7.71 11.26
C SER A 6 -9.66 7.50 10.61
N LEU A 7 -9.16 8.49 9.88
CA LEU A 7 -7.84 8.41 9.26
C LEU A 7 -6.74 8.75 10.26
N PHE A 8 -5.72 7.90 10.32
CA PHE A 8 -4.49 8.23 11.03
C PHE A 8 -3.69 9.24 10.21
N GLN A 9 -3.49 10.43 10.77
CA GLN A 9 -2.64 11.44 10.17
C GLN A 9 -1.20 11.19 10.64
N PHE A 10 -0.34 10.85 9.69
CA PHE A 10 1.07 10.66 9.99
C PHE A 10 1.67 12.00 10.43
N PRO A 11 2.42 12.05 11.55
CA PRO A 11 3.05 13.29 11.99
C PRO A 11 4.14 13.71 11.01
N GLU A 12 4.45 15.00 10.98
CA GLU A 12 5.65 15.48 10.32
C GLU A 12 6.88 14.97 11.08
N VAL A 13 7.82 14.40 10.33
CA VAL A 13 9.09 13.88 10.86
C VAL A 13 10.20 14.67 10.20
N THR A 14 11.00 15.37 11.00
CA THR A 14 12.19 16.07 10.51
C THR A 14 13.27 15.06 10.15
N ALA A 15 13.80 15.13 8.93
CA ALA A 15 14.80 14.19 8.43
C ALA A 15 16.11 14.20 9.25
N ASP A 16 16.45 15.33 9.86
CA ASP A 16 17.73 15.55 10.55
C ASP A 16 17.92 14.69 11.80
N SER A 17 16.85 14.15 12.39
CA SER A 17 16.88 13.25 13.55
C SER A 17 16.66 11.78 13.18
N PHE A 18 16.57 11.45 11.89
CA PHE A 18 16.17 10.13 11.41
C PHE A 18 17.37 9.23 11.13
N VAL A 19 17.71 8.35 12.09
CA VAL A 19 18.65 7.25 11.84
C VAL A 19 17.89 6.11 11.17
N VAL A 20 18.05 5.99 9.86
CA VAL A 20 17.44 4.91 9.08
C VAL A 20 18.10 3.59 9.45
N SER A 21 17.31 2.62 9.92
CA SER A 21 17.75 1.23 9.96
C SER A 21 17.40 0.52 8.66
N GLU A 22 18.29 -0.36 8.23
CA GLU A 22 18.05 -1.20 7.05
C GLU A 22 16.80 -2.05 7.24
N ILE A 23 15.99 -2.13 6.18
CA ILE A 23 14.83 -2.99 6.15
C ILE A 23 15.33 -4.44 6.05
N PRO A 24 14.89 -5.36 6.93
CA PRO A 24 15.32 -6.74 6.86
C PRO A 24 15.05 -7.37 5.49
N GLU A 25 16.01 -8.15 5.01
CA GLU A 25 15.87 -8.87 3.75
C GLU A 25 14.70 -9.87 3.80
N LYS A 26 14.15 -10.20 2.62
CA LYS A 26 13.10 -11.22 2.43
C LYS A 26 11.74 -10.91 3.09
N LEU A 27 11.55 -9.72 3.65
CA LEU A 27 10.21 -9.27 4.05
C LEU A 27 9.32 -9.04 2.84
N ARG A 28 8.04 -9.43 2.96
CA ARG A 28 7.01 -9.02 2.01
C ARG A 28 6.79 -7.51 2.14
N LEU A 29 6.40 -6.86 1.05
CA LEU A 29 6.24 -5.40 0.99
C LEU A 29 5.35 -4.82 2.11
N GLY A 30 4.27 -5.52 2.52
CA GLY A 30 3.43 -5.08 3.64
C GLY A 30 4.24 -4.90 4.94
N HIS A 31 4.98 -5.93 5.34
CA HIS A 31 5.84 -5.88 6.52
C HIS A 31 7.02 -4.91 6.35
N GLN A 32 7.53 -4.71 5.12
CA GLN A 32 8.51 -3.65 4.88
C GLN A 32 7.91 -2.28 5.19
N MET A 33 6.66 -2.05 4.80
CA MET A 33 5.98 -0.78 5.07
C MET A 33 5.62 -0.60 6.54
N GLU A 34 5.29 -1.66 7.26
CA GLU A 34 5.16 -1.64 8.72
C GLU A 34 6.49 -1.28 9.39
N PHE A 35 7.59 -1.85 8.92
CA PHE A 35 8.93 -1.53 9.44
C PHE A 35 9.27 -0.05 9.22
N VAL A 36 9.02 0.49 8.03
CA VAL A 36 9.19 1.92 7.72
C VAL A 36 8.27 2.78 8.59
N CYS A 37 6.99 2.42 8.71
CA CYS A 37 6.00 3.09 9.56
C CYS A 37 6.49 3.18 11.01
N LYS A 38 6.97 2.07 11.57
CA LYS A 38 7.51 2.00 12.93
C LYS A 38 8.71 2.94 13.11
N GLN A 39 9.63 2.98 12.16
CA GLN A 39 10.78 3.88 12.22
C GLN A 39 10.33 5.35 12.23
N LEU A 40 9.42 5.73 11.33
CA LEU A 40 8.89 7.09 11.25
C LEU A 40 8.13 7.48 12.52
N LEU A 41 7.30 6.58 13.07
CA LEU A 41 6.59 6.82 14.33
C LEU A 41 7.55 7.01 15.50
N LYS A 42 8.64 6.22 15.58
CA LYS A 42 9.66 6.36 16.62
C LYS A 42 10.47 7.65 16.51
N ALA A 43 10.65 8.15 15.29
CA ALA A 43 11.34 9.41 15.05
C ALA A 43 10.46 10.64 15.31
N SER A 44 9.15 10.45 15.40
CA SER A 44 8.22 11.50 15.79
C SER A 44 8.15 11.63 17.31
N ASN A 45 8.14 12.85 17.82
CA ASN A 45 7.85 13.13 19.23
C ASN A 45 6.34 13.08 19.54
N ALA A 46 5.48 12.96 18.52
CA ALA A 46 4.03 12.99 18.69
C ALA A 46 3.46 11.68 19.26
N TYR A 47 4.17 10.54 19.09
CA TYR A 47 3.66 9.23 19.47
C TYR A 47 4.72 8.35 20.13
N ASN A 48 4.31 7.62 21.16
CA ASN A 48 5.05 6.49 21.70
C ASN A 48 4.50 5.20 21.11
N VAL A 49 5.34 4.42 20.43
CA VAL A 49 4.96 3.09 19.92
C VAL A 49 5.00 2.09 21.08
N LEU A 50 3.83 1.64 21.53
CA LEU A 50 3.70 0.69 22.64
C LEU A 50 3.72 -0.77 22.15
N LEU A 51 3.16 -1.02 20.97
CA LEU A 51 3.03 -2.35 20.39
C LEU A 51 3.11 -2.26 18.87
N HIS A 52 3.72 -3.26 18.24
CA HIS A 52 3.64 -3.47 16.80
C HIS A 52 3.60 -4.98 16.49
N ASN A 53 2.90 -5.39 15.43
CA ASN A 53 2.82 -6.77 14.94
C ASN A 53 2.50 -7.80 16.04
N LEU A 54 1.37 -7.63 16.74
CA LEU A 54 0.92 -8.64 17.71
C LEU A 54 -0.05 -9.62 17.03
N PRO A 55 0.38 -10.86 16.74
CA PRO A 55 -0.54 -11.88 16.26
C PRO A 55 -1.49 -12.27 17.39
N ILE A 56 -2.80 -12.24 17.11
CA ILE A 56 -3.83 -12.71 18.03
C ILE A 56 -4.15 -14.16 17.66
N ARG A 57 -3.93 -15.06 18.62
CA ARG A 57 -4.05 -16.51 18.42
C ARG A 57 -5.10 -17.09 19.33
N GLU A 58 -5.92 -17.94 18.74
CA GLU A 58 -6.79 -18.87 19.45
C GLU A 58 -6.16 -20.25 19.29
N GLU A 59 -5.64 -20.79 20.39
CA GLU A 59 -4.83 -22.02 20.38
C GLU A 59 -3.65 -21.95 19.38
N LYS A 60 -3.66 -22.77 18.32
CA LYS A 60 -2.65 -22.81 17.26
C LYS A 60 -3.01 -21.96 16.03
N ARG A 61 -4.21 -21.36 16.00
CA ARG A 61 -4.72 -20.60 14.85
C ARG A 61 -4.54 -19.10 15.09
N THR A 62 -3.91 -18.42 14.13
CA THR A 62 -3.91 -16.94 14.12
C THR A 62 -5.26 -16.47 13.57
N ILE A 63 -6.01 -15.74 14.39
CA ILE A 63 -7.33 -15.19 14.04
C ILE A 63 -7.23 -13.76 13.50
N GLY A 64 -6.14 -13.07 13.81
CA GLY A 64 -5.84 -11.73 13.32
C GLY A 64 -4.47 -11.26 13.79
N GLU A 65 -4.11 -10.04 13.42
CA GLU A 65 -2.91 -9.35 13.87
C GLU A 65 -3.31 -7.90 14.18
N ILE A 66 -2.73 -7.35 15.25
CA ILE A 66 -2.80 -5.92 15.59
C ILE A 66 -1.51 -5.28 15.07
N ASP A 67 -1.65 -4.40 14.07
CA ASP A 67 -0.50 -3.80 13.41
C ASP A 67 0.26 -2.87 14.35
N PHE A 68 -0.42 -1.90 14.99
CA PHE A 68 0.18 -0.94 15.91
C PHE A 68 -0.77 -0.53 17.03
N ILE A 69 -0.25 -0.43 18.26
CA ILE A 69 -0.82 0.43 19.30
C ILE A 69 0.19 1.53 19.62
N VAL A 70 -0.27 2.77 19.52
CA VAL A 70 0.53 3.95 19.89
C VAL A 70 -0.19 4.74 20.98
N GLN A 71 0.57 5.54 21.72
CA GLN A 71 0.05 6.54 22.62
C GLN A 71 0.44 7.92 22.11
N GLU A 72 -0.53 8.80 21.93
CA GLU A 72 -0.25 10.21 21.62
C GLU A 72 0.41 10.90 22.82
N THR A 73 1.55 11.54 22.60
CA THR A 73 2.37 12.12 23.67
C THR A 73 1.65 13.24 24.40
N ALA A 74 0.90 14.07 23.67
CA ALA A 74 0.25 15.27 24.18
C ALA A 74 -0.99 14.95 25.04
N THR A 75 -1.83 14.01 24.62
CA THR A 75 -3.12 13.70 25.26
C THR A 75 -3.10 12.41 26.07
N LYS A 76 -2.08 11.56 25.88
CA LYS A 76 -2.00 10.18 26.39
C LYS A 76 -3.05 9.23 25.80
N GLN A 77 -3.77 9.65 24.76
CA GLN A 77 -4.76 8.84 24.06
C GLN A 77 -4.10 7.61 23.43
N LEU A 78 -4.64 6.42 23.72
CA LEU A 78 -4.27 5.18 23.04
C LEU A 78 -4.97 5.10 21.67
N ILE A 79 -4.21 4.71 20.65
CA ILE A 79 -4.68 4.61 19.28
C ILE A 79 -4.26 3.25 18.73
N HIS A 80 -5.24 2.44 18.36
CA HIS A 80 -5.06 1.29 17.51
C HIS A 80 -4.98 1.75 16.05
N ILE A 81 -3.87 1.48 15.38
CA ILE A 81 -3.67 1.85 13.98
C ILE A 81 -3.61 0.58 13.14
N GLU A 82 -4.50 0.49 12.16
CA GLU A 82 -4.44 -0.48 11.07
C GLU A 82 -3.69 0.15 9.89
N LEU A 83 -2.57 -0.46 9.48
CA LEU A 83 -1.74 0.03 8.39
C LEU A 83 -2.11 -0.67 7.09
N THR A 84 -2.19 0.08 6.00
CA THR A 84 -2.40 -0.50 4.67
C THR A 84 -1.60 0.28 3.64
N TYR A 85 -0.80 -0.43 2.85
CA TYR A 85 -0.13 0.11 1.67
C TYR A 85 -0.51 -0.71 0.43
N LYS A 86 -1.17 -0.08 -0.55
CA LYS A 86 -1.78 -0.78 -1.68
C LYS A 86 -1.47 -0.16 -3.04
N PHE A 87 -1.68 -0.95 -4.09
CA PHE A 87 -1.57 -0.53 -5.47
C PHE A 87 -2.89 -0.90 -6.14
N TYR A 88 -3.59 0.07 -6.70
CA TYR A 88 -4.87 -0.17 -7.36
C TYR A 88 -4.87 0.41 -8.77
N LEU A 89 -5.50 -0.34 -9.66
CA LEU A 89 -5.86 0.09 -11.00
C LEU A 89 -7.29 0.60 -10.93
N ILE A 90 -7.54 1.74 -11.57
CA ILE A 90 -8.88 2.28 -11.75
C ILE A 90 -9.49 1.56 -12.96
N ASP A 91 -10.40 0.64 -12.70
CA ASP A 91 -11.15 -0.12 -13.70
C ASP A 91 -12.48 0.58 -13.99
N THR A 92 -12.50 1.37 -15.06
CA THR A 92 -13.66 2.17 -15.47
C THR A 92 -14.82 1.33 -16.02
N ASP A 93 -14.59 0.04 -16.31
CA ASP A 93 -15.66 -0.87 -16.73
C ASP A 93 -16.58 -1.25 -15.56
N ILE A 94 -16.12 -1.04 -14.32
CA ILE A 94 -16.91 -1.24 -13.11
C ILE A 94 -17.82 -0.02 -12.90
N LYS A 95 -19.14 -0.27 -12.95
CA LYS A 95 -20.17 0.79 -12.86
C LYS A 95 -20.15 1.58 -11.55
N GLU A 96 -19.89 0.90 -10.44
CA GLU A 96 -19.95 1.49 -9.11
C GLU A 96 -18.58 2.09 -8.73
N PRO A 97 -18.46 3.43 -8.56
CA PRO A 97 -17.17 4.10 -8.33
C PRO A 97 -16.35 3.54 -7.17
N ILE A 98 -16.99 3.17 -6.05
CA ILE A 98 -16.27 2.64 -4.87
C ILE A 98 -15.61 1.27 -5.14
N HIS A 99 -16.07 0.55 -6.17
CA HIS A 99 -15.57 -0.76 -6.57
C HIS A 99 -14.54 -0.70 -7.71
N GLN A 100 -14.30 0.47 -8.32
CA GLN A 100 -13.40 0.61 -9.46
C GLN A 100 -11.92 0.37 -9.11
N LEU A 101 -11.55 0.46 -7.83
CA LEU A 101 -10.17 0.29 -7.39
C LEU A 101 -9.86 -1.19 -7.12
N VAL A 102 -9.20 -1.82 -8.09
CA VAL A 102 -8.86 -3.25 -8.08
C VAL A 102 -7.35 -3.46 -8.14
N GLY A 103 -6.85 -4.51 -7.51
CA GLY A 103 -5.44 -4.85 -7.59
C GLY A 103 -5.00 -5.16 -9.02
N PRO A 104 -3.72 -4.96 -9.37
CA PRO A 104 -3.21 -5.29 -10.70
C PRO A 104 -3.52 -6.73 -11.14
N ASN A 105 -3.53 -7.66 -10.17
CA ASN A 105 -3.83 -9.07 -10.40
C ASN A 105 -5.29 -9.46 -10.11
N ARG A 106 -6.19 -8.49 -9.87
CA ARG A 106 -7.59 -8.67 -9.41
C ARG A 106 -7.76 -9.54 -8.15
N ARG A 107 -6.73 -9.66 -7.32
CA ARG A 107 -6.75 -10.43 -6.06
C ARG A 107 -7.10 -9.59 -4.82
N ASP A 108 -7.14 -8.27 -4.96
CA ASP A 108 -7.61 -7.36 -3.92
C ASP A 108 -8.44 -6.23 -4.54
N ALA A 109 -9.22 -5.56 -3.68
CA ALA A 109 -10.02 -4.40 -4.03
C ALA A 109 -10.05 -3.44 -2.85
N PHE A 110 -10.15 -2.14 -3.12
CA PHE A 110 -10.20 -1.10 -2.10
C PHE A 110 -11.35 -1.34 -1.12
N TYR A 111 -12.57 -1.48 -1.66
CA TYR A 111 -13.78 -1.66 -0.87
C TYR A 111 -13.73 -2.90 0.02
N ALA A 112 -13.32 -4.04 -0.55
CA ALA A 112 -13.19 -5.29 0.23
C ALA A 112 -12.16 -5.16 1.36
N LYS A 113 -11.05 -4.45 1.15
CA LYS A 113 -10.04 -4.20 2.20
C LYS A 113 -10.58 -3.25 3.27
N LEU A 114 -11.29 -2.20 2.87
CA LEU A 114 -11.91 -1.25 3.80
C LEU A 114 -12.94 -1.95 4.70
N GLU A 115 -13.84 -2.75 4.12
CA GLU A 115 -14.85 -3.50 4.89
C GLU A 115 -14.22 -4.55 5.80
N LYS A 116 -13.16 -5.23 5.35
CA LYS A 116 -12.40 -6.15 6.21
C LYS A 116 -11.81 -5.44 7.44
N ILE A 117 -11.29 -4.22 7.27
CA ILE A 117 -10.73 -3.47 8.40
C ILE A 117 -11.85 -3.10 9.38
N LYS A 118 -12.95 -2.54 8.88
CA LYS A 118 -14.09 -2.11 9.69
C LYS A 118 -14.73 -3.25 10.47
N ASN A 119 -15.01 -4.35 9.79
CA ASN A 119 -15.84 -5.42 10.34
C ASN A 119 -15.02 -6.45 11.13
N ASN A 120 -13.72 -6.61 10.83
CA ASN A 120 -12.89 -7.65 11.43
C ASN A 120 -11.74 -7.07 12.26
N GLN A 121 -10.86 -6.27 11.64
CA GLN A 121 -9.60 -5.89 12.28
C GLN A 121 -9.82 -4.92 13.46
N PHE A 122 -10.71 -3.95 13.30
CA PHE A 122 -11.12 -3.07 14.39
C PHE A 122 -11.86 -3.83 15.50
N SER A 123 -12.67 -4.83 15.18
CA SER A 123 -13.34 -5.64 16.21
C SER A 123 -12.35 -6.45 17.07
N LEU A 124 -11.14 -6.75 16.57
CA LEU A 124 -10.20 -7.67 17.20
C LEU A 124 -9.81 -7.24 18.62
N ILE A 125 -9.54 -5.95 18.84
CA ILE A 125 -9.17 -5.39 20.15
C ILE A 125 -10.31 -5.46 21.18
N HIS A 126 -11.54 -5.67 20.73
CA HIS A 126 -12.72 -5.76 21.58
C HIS A 126 -13.14 -7.19 21.88
N THR A 127 -12.58 -8.17 21.18
CA THR A 127 -12.79 -9.60 21.48
C THR A 127 -12.15 -10.00 22.82
N PRO A 128 -12.67 -11.01 23.53
CA PRO A 128 -12.05 -11.49 24.77
C PRO A 128 -10.56 -11.87 24.60
N ILE A 129 -10.23 -12.56 23.51
CA ILE A 129 -8.86 -12.99 23.20
C ILE A 129 -7.96 -11.78 22.91
N GLY A 130 -8.43 -10.83 22.09
CA GLY A 130 -7.67 -9.61 21.77
C GLY A 130 -7.44 -8.73 23.00
N ARG A 131 -8.45 -8.55 23.85
CA ARG A 131 -8.31 -7.84 25.13
C ARG A 131 -7.31 -8.52 26.06
N SER A 132 -7.40 -9.85 26.20
CA SER A 132 -6.46 -10.61 27.03
C SER A 132 -5.03 -10.47 26.54
N ALA A 133 -4.82 -10.61 25.23
CA ALA A 133 -3.49 -10.50 24.63
C ALA A 133 -2.88 -9.09 24.78
N LEU A 134 -3.70 -8.04 24.73
CA LEU A 134 -3.25 -6.66 24.99
C LEU A 134 -2.99 -6.41 26.48
N LEU A 135 -3.83 -6.96 27.37
CA LEU A 135 -3.66 -6.83 28.81
C LEU A 135 -2.38 -7.52 29.30
N GLU A 136 -2.01 -8.66 28.72
CA GLU A 136 -0.70 -9.33 28.95
C GLU A 136 0.50 -8.45 28.58
N LYS A 137 0.29 -7.46 27.71
CA LYS A 137 1.28 -6.43 27.35
C LYS A 137 1.15 -5.16 28.19
N GLY A 138 0.25 -5.13 29.17
CA GLY A 138 -0.03 -3.95 30.01
C GLY A 138 -0.81 -2.85 29.28
N ILE A 139 -1.58 -3.20 28.23
CA ILE A 139 -2.34 -2.24 27.41
C ILE A 139 -3.84 -2.44 27.66
N GLU A 140 -4.49 -1.42 28.23
CA GLU A 140 -5.94 -1.39 28.44
C GLU A 140 -6.69 -0.88 27.20
N THR A 141 -7.83 -1.51 26.90
CA THR A 141 -8.57 -1.24 25.66
C THR A 141 -9.77 -0.30 25.82
N GLU A 142 -10.18 0.02 27.05
CA GLU A 142 -11.50 0.63 27.34
C GLU A 142 -11.71 2.01 26.70
N ASN A 143 -10.64 2.79 26.54
CA ASN A 143 -10.70 4.12 25.94
C ASN A 143 -9.86 4.24 24.65
N MET A 144 -9.53 3.11 24.02
CA MET A 144 -8.69 3.12 22.82
C MET A 144 -9.47 3.56 21.59
N THR A 145 -8.95 4.56 20.88
CA THR A 145 -9.50 4.96 19.58
C THR A 145 -8.93 4.09 18.47
N GLN A 146 -9.62 4.01 17.35
CA GLN A 146 -9.20 3.20 16.20
C GLN A 146 -9.07 4.09 14.98
N GLN A 147 -7.94 3.98 14.31
CA GLN A 147 -7.62 4.77 13.14
C GLN A 147 -6.99 3.91 12.06
N ILE A 148 -7.14 4.32 10.82
CA ILE A 148 -6.57 3.63 9.66
C ILE A 148 -5.51 4.51 8.99
N CYS A 149 -4.32 3.96 8.81
CA CYS A 149 -3.30 4.55 7.95
C CYS A 149 -3.39 3.90 6.56
N TYR A 150 -4.30 4.42 5.72
CA TYR A 150 -4.48 3.93 4.36
C TYR A 150 -3.61 4.71 3.37
N LYS A 151 -2.58 4.08 2.83
CA LYS A 151 -1.75 4.59 1.74
C LYS A 151 -1.95 3.74 0.49
N ALA A 152 -2.04 4.40 -0.66
CA ALA A 152 -2.14 3.69 -1.92
C ALA A 152 -1.53 4.49 -3.07
N GLN A 153 -1.04 3.76 -4.07
CA GLN A 153 -0.68 4.27 -5.39
C GLN A 153 -1.75 3.82 -6.38
N LEU A 154 -2.35 4.77 -7.09
CA LEU A 154 -3.43 4.55 -8.04
C LEU A 154 -2.91 4.74 -9.47
N PHE A 155 -3.46 3.94 -10.37
CA PHE A 155 -3.11 3.93 -11.77
C PHE A 155 -4.38 4.02 -12.59
N GLN A 156 -4.49 5.02 -13.44
CA GLN A 156 -5.66 5.20 -14.34
C GLN A 156 -5.47 4.45 -15.67
N PRO A 157 -6.51 4.21 -16.46
CA PRO A 157 -6.33 3.62 -17.79
C PRO A 157 -5.45 4.50 -18.69
N TYR A 158 -4.60 3.88 -19.51
CA TYR A 158 -3.77 4.57 -20.50
C TYR A 158 -4.66 5.31 -21.52
N SER A 159 -4.22 6.50 -21.92
CA SER A 159 -4.93 7.39 -22.85
C SER A 159 -6.36 7.76 -22.42
N CYS A 160 -6.62 7.76 -21.11
CA CYS A 160 -7.86 8.27 -20.53
C CYS A 160 -7.68 9.71 -20.05
N GLU A 161 -8.76 10.50 -20.11
CA GLU A 161 -8.81 11.79 -19.44
C GLU A 161 -8.64 11.65 -17.93
N ALA A 162 -8.23 12.72 -17.26
CA ALA A 162 -8.05 12.72 -15.82
C ALA A 162 -9.35 12.30 -15.11
N LEU A 163 -9.30 11.16 -14.44
CA LEU A 163 -10.44 10.63 -13.72
C LEU A 163 -10.58 11.31 -12.36
N SER A 164 -11.79 11.77 -12.04
CA SER A 164 -12.12 12.13 -10.67
C SER A 164 -12.36 10.86 -9.87
N ILE A 165 -11.53 10.64 -8.85
CA ILE A 165 -11.72 9.55 -7.88
C ILE A 165 -12.32 10.07 -6.58
N ALA A 166 -12.97 11.24 -6.62
CA ALA A 166 -13.61 11.82 -5.46
C ALA A 166 -14.51 10.77 -4.79
N PRO A 167 -14.40 10.62 -3.46
CA PRO A 167 -13.73 11.53 -2.53
C PRO A 167 -12.27 11.24 -2.19
N LEU A 168 -11.65 10.29 -2.90
CA LEU A 168 -10.26 9.95 -2.66
C LEU A 168 -9.32 11.06 -3.13
N ASN A 169 -8.13 11.09 -2.53
CA ASN A 169 -7.11 12.07 -2.86
C ASN A 169 -6.54 11.81 -4.27
N ASN A 170 -6.78 12.73 -5.21
CA ASN A 170 -6.26 12.66 -6.58
C ASN A 170 -4.73 12.58 -6.65
N ASN A 171 -4.01 13.10 -5.64
CA ASN A 171 -2.53 13.01 -5.58
C ASN A 171 -2.03 11.57 -5.40
N CYS A 172 -2.91 10.61 -5.11
CA CYS A 172 -2.57 9.19 -5.09
C CYS A 172 -2.46 8.59 -6.50
N ILE A 173 -2.94 9.27 -7.56
CA ILE A 173 -2.77 8.83 -8.95
C ILE A 173 -1.34 9.16 -9.38
N ILE A 174 -0.53 8.13 -9.59
CA ILE A 174 0.91 8.29 -9.87
C ILE A 174 1.34 7.72 -11.23
N GLY A 175 0.41 7.17 -11.99
CA GLY A 175 0.70 6.53 -13.26
C GLY A 175 -0.55 5.98 -13.93
N TYR A 176 -0.34 5.07 -14.87
CA TYR A 176 -1.42 4.47 -15.64
C TYR A 176 -1.29 2.94 -15.75
N TRP A 177 -2.25 2.29 -16.36
CA TRP A 177 -2.20 0.89 -16.71
C TRP A 177 -2.70 0.66 -18.14
N LEU A 178 -2.20 -0.39 -18.77
CA LEU A 178 -2.59 -0.77 -20.11
C LEU A 178 -2.56 -2.28 -20.31
N ARG A 179 -3.28 -2.74 -21.33
CA ARG A 179 -3.19 -4.12 -21.82
C ARG A 179 -1.96 -4.30 -22.70
N LEU A 180 -1.49 -5.54 -22.82
CA LEU A 180 -0.31 -5.87 -23.64
C LEU A 180 -0.39 -5.32 -25.08
N ALA A 181 -1.56 -5.36 -25.71
CA ALA A 181 -1.76 -4.85 -27.07
C ALA A 181 -1.35 -3.38 -27.23
N ALA A 182 -1.67 -2.52 -26.25
CA ALA A 182 -1.26 -1.12 -26.29
C ALA A 182 0.25 -0.96 -26.08
N PHE A 183 0.90 -1.89 -25.39
CA PHE A 183 2.36 -1.85 -25.18
C PHE A 183 3.14 -2.14 -26.48
N HIS A 184 2.51 -2.74 -27.49
CA HIS A 184 3.12 -3.00 -28.80
C HIS A 184 3.11 -1.78 -29.75
N THR A 185 2.48 -0.67 -29.38
CA THR A 185 2.32 0.49 -30.27
C THR A 185 3.58 1.35 -30.36
N ALA A 186 3.60 2.25 -31.34
CA ALA A 186 4.68 3.22 -31.55
C ALA A 186 4.89 4.19 -30.37
N ASP A 187 3.93 4.28 -29.44
CA ASP A 187 4.06 5.09 -28.23
C ASP A 187 5.08 4.51 -27.24
N PHE A 188 5.38 3.21 -27.34
CA PHE A 188 6.26 2.49 -26.42
C PHE A 188 7.51 1.94 -27.09
N THR A 189 7.47 1.58 -28.37
CA THR A 189 8.61 0.94 -29.07
C THR A 189 9.93 1.74 -29.03
N PRO A 190 9.96 3.08 -29.05
CA PRO A 190 11.22 3.84 -29.05
C PRO A 190 11.89 3.96 -27.68
N HIS A 191 11.25 3.45 -26.61
CA HIS A 191 11.65 3.71 -25.23
C HIS A 191 12.39 2.53 -24.58
N THR A 192 12.98 2.79 -23.41
CA THR A 192 13.64 1.78 -22.59
C THR A 192 12.90 1.59 -21.28
N PHE A 193 12.98 0.37 -20.75
CA PHE A 193 12.11 -0.10 -19.68
C PHE A 193 12.85 -0.84 -18.59
N TYR A 194 12.24 -0.90 -17.41
CA TYR A 194 12.71 -1.67 -16.28
C TYR A 194 11.52 -2.28 -15.54
N ILE A 195 11.61 -3.56 -15.14
CA ILE A 195 10.59 -4.19 -14.29
C ILE A 195 11.10 -4.17 -12.85
N PRO A 196 10.62 -3.25 -11.99
CA PRO A 196 11.00 -3.23 -10.59
C PRO A 196 10.58 -4.50 -9.85
N THR A 197 11.39 -4.87 -8.87
CA THR A 197 11.02 -5.83 -7.82
C THR A 197 9.86 -5.29 -6.99
N LYS A 198 9.19 -6.17 -6.23
CA LYS A 198 8.05 -5.76 -5.41
C LYS A 198 8.41 -4.69 -4.38
N SER A 199 9.61 -4.76 -3.79
CA SER A 199 10.10 -3.74 -2.84
C SER A 199 10.26 -2.37 -3.50
N GLU A 200 10.65 -2.33 -4.77
CA GLU A 200 10.85 -1.08 -5.52
C GLU A 200 9.52 -0.45 -5.98
N TRP A 201 8.39 -1.14 -5.82
CA TRP A 201 7.09 -0.60 -6.20
C TRP A 201 6.71 0.66 -5.44
N VAL A 202 7.28 0.93 -4.26
CA VAL A 202 6.99 2.17 -3.53
C VAL A 202 7.83 3.35 -4.02
N LEU A 203 8.88 3.09 -4.78
CA LEU A 203 9.82 4.10 -5.23
C LEU A 203 9.30 4.85 -6.45
N GLN A 204 9.78 6.09 -6.59
CA GLN A 204 9.73 6.81 -7.85
C GLN A 204 10.77 6.21 -8.81
N PRO A 205 10.47 6.16 -10.13
CA PRO A 205 11.46 5.75 -11.12
C PRO A 205 12.76 6.55 -11.01
N THR A 206 13.90 5.87 -11.14
CA THR A 206 15.23 6.49 -11.11
C THR A 206 16.00 6.18 -12.38
N ASN A 207 17.02 6.98 -12.69
CA ASN A 207 17.84 6.76 -13.88
C ASN A 207 18.82 5.60 -13.75
N THR A 208 19.15 5.19 -12.51
CA THR A 208 20.23 4.26 -12.18
C THR A 208 19.71 2.82 -12.05
N VAL A 209 19.15 2.29 -13.13
CA VAL A 209 18.69 0.90 -13.23
C VAL A 209 19.16 0.28 -14.55
N ALA A 210 19.13 -1.05 -14.62
CA ALA A 210 19.47 -1.80 -15.83
C ALA A 210 18.32 -1.71 -16.85
N TRP A 211 18.26 -0.58 -17.57
CA TRP A 211 17.29 -0.34 -18.64
C TRP A 211 17.42 -1.37 -19.76
N ARG A 212 16.28 -1.83 -20.26
CA ARG A 212 16.17 -2.78 -21.38
C ARG A 212 15.40 -2.15 -22.53
N SER A 213 15.70 -2.56 -23.75
CA SER A 213 14.93 -2.16 -24.92
C SER A 213 13.51 -2.72 -24.87
N HIS A 214 12.61 -2.14 -25.67
CA HIS A 214 11.26 -2.67 -25.88
C HIS A 214 11.26 -4.16 -26.27
N LYS A 215 12.14 -4.55 -27.20
CA LYS A 215 12.27 -5.93 -27.70
C LYS A 215 12.66 -6.92 -26.60
N GLU A 216 13.50 -6.51 -25.66
CA GLU A 216 13.95 -7.36 -24.56
C GLU A 216 12.92 -7.44 -23.43
N ILE A 217 12.33 -6.30 -23.03
CA ILE A 217 11.43 -6.25 -21.88
C ILE A 217 10.11 -6.98 -22.17
N ILE A 218 9.65 -6.96 -23.43
CA ILE A 218 8.35 -7.51 -23.78
C ILE A 218 8.28 -9.03 -23.55
N ILE A 219 9.39 -9.74 -23.74
CA ILE A 219 9.49 -11.18 -23.46
C ILE A 219 9.19 -11.43 -21.97
N ALA A 220 9.83 -10.66 -21.08
CA ALA A 220 9.64 -10.78 -19.63
C ALA A 220 8.25 -10.31 -19.18
N ILE A 221 7.64 -9.33 -19.85
CA ILE A 221 6.26 -8.91 -19.58
C ILE A 221 5.30 -10.04 -19.96
N THR A 222 5.41 -10.59 -21.17
CA THR A 222 4.53 -11.67 -21.66
C THR A 222 4.59 -12.88 -20.73
N GLU A 223 5.78 -13.34 -20.35
CA GLU A 223 5.95 -14.47 -19.42
C GLU A 223 5.23 -14.23 -18.08
N ARG A 224 5.27 -13.00 -17.55
CA ARG A 224 4.55 -12.67 -16.30
C ARG A 224 3.04 -12.67 -16.49
N LEU A 225 2.55 -12.15 -17.61
CA LEU A 225 1.12 -12.11 -17.92
C LEU A 225 0.54 -13.51 -18.11
N GLU A 226 1.26 -14.42 -18.76
CA GLU A 226 0.88 -15.84 -18.89
C GLU A 226 0.73 -16.52 -17.52
N ASN A 227 1.46 -16.04 -16.51
CA ASN A 227 1.38 -16.51 -15.13
C ASN A 227 0.40 -15.70 -14.26
N ASN A 228 -0.53 -14.93 -14.86
CA ASN A 228 -1.50 -14.08 -14.17
C ASN A 228 -0.84 -13.13 -13.16
N SER A 229 0.26 -12.52 -13.58
CA SER A 229 1.04 -11.56 -12.80
C SER A 229 1.27 -10.30 -13.61
N ALA A 230 0.60 -9.21 -13.24
CA ALA A 230 0.73 -7.91 -13.87
C ALA A 230 2.03 -7.25 -13.37
N PRO A 231 3.06 -7.09 -14.23
CA PRO A 231 4.24 -6.35 -13.86
C PRO A 231 3.93 -4.86 -13.76
N MET A 232 4.51 -4.23 -12.73
CA MET A 232 4.84 -2.83 -12.81
C MET A 232 6.03 -2.66 -13.74
N VAL A 233 6.02 -1.59 -14.52
CA VAL A 233 7.06 -1.24 -15.48
C VAL A 233 7.42 0.23 -15.30
N TRP A 234 8.71 0.52 -15.23
CA TRP A 234 9.24 1.87 -15.39
C TRP A 234 9.61 2.08 -16.85
N MET A 235 9.37 3.27 -17.36
CA MET A 235 9.72 3.67 -18.71
C MET A 235 10.52 4.96 -18.66
N LYS A 236 11.59 4.98 -19.44
CA LYS A 236 12.33 6.21 -19.74
C LYS A 236 11.94 6.71 -21.12
N LYS A 237 11.22 7.84 -21.13
CA LYS A 237 10.73 8.52 -22.32
C LYS A 237 11.40 9.88 -22.40
N ASN A 238 12.39 10.02 -23.29
CA ASN A 238 13.22 11.22 -23.36
C ASN A 238 13.84 11.55 -21.99
N ASN A 239 13.46 12.70 -21.40
CA ASN A 239 13.89 13.16 -20.08
C ASN A 239 12.85 12.91 -18.97
N THR A 240 11.72 12.25 -19.27
CA THR A 240 10.72 11.86 -18.28
C THR A 240 10.88 10.39 -17.91
N LEU A 241 10.60 10.10 -16.64
CA LEU A 241 10.48 8.75 -16.14
C LEU A 241 9.03 8.53 -15.73
N GLU A 242 8.47 7.44 -16.22
CA GLU A 242 7.07 7.08 -16.01
C GLU A 242 6.98 5.69 -15.40
N LYS A 243 5.84 5.40 -14.80
CA LYS A 243 5.57 4.15 -14.10
C LYS A 243 4.15 3.72 -14.36
N PHE A 244 3.98 2.47 -14.78
CA PHE A 244 2.67 1.93 -15.13
C PHE A 244 2.59 0.43 -14.88
N PHE A 245 1.39 -0.13 -15.02
CA PHE A 245 1.15 -1.56 -15.05
C PHE A 245 0.83 -2.05 -16.46
N VAL A 246 1.31 -3.24 -16.80
CA VAL A 246 0.79 -4.00 -17.94
C VAL A 246 -0.07 -5.15 -17.41
N VAL A 247 -1.29 -5.29 -17.92
CA VAL A 247 -2.26 -6.31 -17.47
C VAL A 247 -2.69 -7.24 -18.61
N TRP A 248 -3.21 -8.41 -18.24
CA TRP A 248 -3.66 -9.46 -19.17
C TRP A 248 -5.17 -9.47 -19.38
N TRP A 249 -5.93 -8.92 -18.43
CA TRP A 249 -7.39 -8.95 -18.40
C TRP A 249 -8.01 -7.74 -19.07
#